data_AF-A0A1A9BZF9-F1
#
_entry.id   AF-A0A1A9BZF9-F1
#
_cell.length_a   1.000
_cell.length_b   1.000
_cell.length_c   1.000
_cell.angle_alpha   90.00
_cell.angle_beta   90.00
_cell.angle_gamma   90.00
#
_symmetry.space_group_name_H-M   'P 1'
#
loop_
_entity.id
_entity.type
_entity.pdbx_description
1 polymer ?
#
loop_
_entity_poly.entity_id
_entity_poly.type
_entity_poly.pdbx_seq_one_letter_code
_entity_poly.pdbx_strand_id
1 'polypeptide(L)'
;MDASQPGFATTIENLRLRSWKLGAGQAMDVIGQFPQADFTHIVDDRADVHVSSRDGRFYLGYFPNGRPGGPDEDWVTGEGWVIAVTGTEKVPGYRIAFSTETPAMIVADAVARILASSRPL
;
A
#
# COMPACT_ATOMS: atom_id res chain seq x y z
N MET A 1 27.73 9.44 -48.78
CA MET A 1 26.89 8.76 -47.77
C MET A 1 26.88 9.66 -46.55
N ASP A 2 25.72 10.25 -46.29
CA ASP A 2 25.50 11.17 -45.18
C ASP A 2 25.44 10.36 -43.88
N ALA A 3 26.38 10.58 -42.97
CA ALA A 3 26.52 9.82 -41.72
C ALA A 3 25.69 10.44 -40.59
N SER A 4 24.44 10.81 -40.88
CA SER A 4 23.50 11.42 -39.92
C SER A 4 22.56 10.38 -39.31
N GLN A 5 23.09 9.25 -38.86
CA GLN A 5 22.37 8.44 -37.87
C GLN A 5 22.46 9.18 -36.52
N PRO A 6 21.34 9.54 -35.87
CA PRO A 6 21.41 10.03 -34.50
C PRO A 6 21.85 8.87 -33.61
N GLY A 7 23.16 8.82 -33.34
CA GLY A 7 23.73 7.91 -32.36
C GLY A 7 23.10 8.20 -31.00
N PHE A 8 22.60 7.14 -30.37
CA PHE A 8 21.99 7.08 -29.05
C PHE A 8 22.36 8.27 -28.14
N ALA A 9 21.45 9.24 -28.00
CA ALA A 9 21.62 10.39 -27.11
C ALA A 9 21.20 10.01 -25.69
N THR A 10 22.04 9.26 -24.98
CA THR A 10 21.84 8.94 -23.57
C THR A 10 23.08 9.27 -22.76
N THR A 11 22.91 9.71 -21.52
CA THR A 11 24.04 9.99 -20.62
C THR A 11 24.50 8.70 -19.94
N ILE A 12 25.76 8.66 -19.49
CA ILE A 12 26.27 7.55 -18.67
C ILE A 12 25.39 7.36 -17.42
N GLU A 13 24.87 8.45 -16.85
CA GLU A 13 23.97 8.39 -15.69
C GLU A 13 22.65 7.66 -16.00
N ASN A 14 22.08 7.85 -17.18
CA ASN A 14 20.87 7.14 -17.62
C ASN A 14 21.10 5.65 -17.87
N LEU A 15 22.36 5.24 -18.05
CA LEU A 15 22.77 3.84 -18.22
C LEU A 15 23.20 3.17 -16.90
N ARG A 16 23.26 3.91 -15.78
CA ARG A 16 23.67 3.34 -14.50
C ARG A 16 22.63 2.34 -13.99
N LEU A 17 23.12 1.20 -13.49
CA LEU A 17 22.31 0.23 -12.77
C LEU A 17 21.72 0.88 -11.51
N ARG A 18 20.44 0.62 -11.25
CA ARG A 18 19.73 1.13 -10.07
C ARG A 18 19.79 0.10 -8.96
N SER A 19 19.96 0.59 -7.73
CA SER A 19 19.71 -0.20 -6.52
C SER A 19 18.25 -0.03 -6.12
N TRP A 20 17.60 -1.11 -5.70
CA TRP A 20 16.21 -1.13 -5.27
C TRP A 20 16.15 -1.43 -3.79
N LYS A 21 15.23 -0.76 -3.08
CA LYS A 21 14.96 -1.11 -1.68
C LYS A 21 14.19 -2.42 -1.66
N LEU A 22 14.72 -3.39 -0.92
CA LEU A 22 14.13 -4.72 -0.75
C LEU A 22 13.67 -4.92 0.69
N GLY A 23 12.71 -5.82 0.87
CA GLY A 23 12.18 -6.23 2.18
C GLY A 23 11.05 -5.33 2.71
N ALA A 24 10.26 -5.91 3.61
CA ALA A 24 9.05 -5.32 4.17
C ALA A 24 9.28 -4.00 4.94
N GLY A 25 10.45 -3.78 5.54
CA GLY A 25 10.72 -2.57 6.33
C GLY A 25 9.94 -2.51 7.65
N GLN A 26 9.58 -1.30 8.10
CA GLN A 26 8.94 -1.06 9.40
C GLN A 26 7.45 -0.77 9.26
N ALA A 27 6.59 -1.70 9.67
CA ALA A 27 5.13 -1.56 9.56
C ALA A 27 4.58 -0.34 10.33
N MET A 28 5.24 0.05 11.42
CA MET A 28 4.82 1.20 12.23
C MET A 28 4.93 2.54 11.50
N ASP A 29 5.74 2.64 10.44
CA ASP A 29 5.79 3.83 9.57
C ASP A 29 4.47 4.04 8.80
N VAL A 30 3.70 2.96 8.62
CA VAL A 30 2.35 2.99 8.01
C VAL A 30 1.30 3.18 9.10
N ILE A 31 1.30 2.31 10.12
CA ILE A 31 0.27 2.27 11.16
C ILE A 31 0.26 3.57 11.99
N GLY A 32 1.43 4.19 12.21
CA GLY A 32 1.56 5.43 12.97
C GLY A 32 0.91 6.66 12.33
N GLN A 33 0.47 6.59 11.06
CA GLN A 33 -0.17 7.72 10.36
C GLN A 33 -1.63 7.97 10.77
N PHE A 34 -2.23 7.06 11.55
CA PHE A 34 -3.66 7.08 11.86
C PHE A 34 -3.92 7.54 13.31
N PRO A 35 -4.29 8.82 13.54
CA PRO A 35 -4.54 9.32 14.88
C PRO A 35 -5.76 8.64 15.52
N GLN A 36 -5.66 8.29 16.81
CA GLN A 36 -6.76 7.65 17.56
C GLN A 36 -8.03 8.50 17.61
N ALA A 37 -7.93 9.83 17.40
CA ALA A 37 -9.09 10.72 17.35
C ALA A 37 -10.00 10.46 16.14
N ASP A 38 -9.47 9.91 15.05
CA ASP A 38 -10.21 9.74 13.80
C ASP A 38 -10.31 8.27 13.37
N PHE A 39 -9.46 7.41 13.95
CA PHE A 39 -9.33 6.01 13.58
C PHE A 39 -9.40 5.08 14.79
N THR A 40 -9.93 3.89 14.55
CA THR A 40 -9.92 2.76 15.48
C THR A 40 -8.82 1.79 15.05
N HIS A 41 -8.00 1.36 16.00
CA HIS A 41 -6.96 0.35 15.79
C HIS A 41 -7.33 -0.92 16.55
N ILE A 42 -7.27 -2.06 15.87
CA ILE A 42 -7.59 -3.38 16.42
C ILE A 42 -6.44 -4.31 16.04
N VAL A 43 -6.01 -5.13 16.99
CA VAL A 43 -5.07 -6.23 16.76
C VAL A 43 -5.81 -7.52 17.07
N ASP A 44 -5.85 -8.45 16.13
CA ASP A 44 -6.52 -9.74 16.31
C ASP A 44 -5.61 -10.79 16.98
N ASP A 45 -6.12 -12.01 17.17
CA ASP A 45 -5.41 -13.11 17.82
C ASP A 45 -4.21 -13.64 17.00
N ARG A 46 -4.10 -13.24 15.73
CA ARG A 46 -2.99 -13.56 14.83
C ARG A 46 -1.93 -12.46 14.76
N ALA A 47 -2.12 -11.38 15.52
CA ALA A 47 -1.36 -10.14 15.43
C ALA A 47 -1.51 -9.41 14.08
N ASP A 48 -2.59 -9.67 13.35
CA ASP A 48 -2.98 -8.84 12.20
C ASP A 48 -3.52 -7.51 12.75
N VAL A 49 -3.17 -6.40 12.08
CA VAL A 49 -3.58 -5.05 12.51
C VAL A 49 -4.64 -4.52 11.56
N HIS A 50 -5.75 -4.04 12.14
CA HIS A 50 -6.87 -3.45 11.44
C HIS A 50 -7.04 -2.01 11.90
N VAL A 51 -7.03 -1.09 10.95
CA VAL A 51 -7.30 0.33 11.18
C VAL A 51 -8.52 0.72 10.37
N SER A 52 -9.52 1.32 11.00
CA SER A 52 -10.70 1.85 10.32
C SER A 52 -10.95 3.30 10.69
N SER A 53 -11.36 4.14 9.75
CA SER A 53 -11.89 5.45 10.10
C SER A 53 -13.17 5.29 10.93
N ARG A 54 -13.45 6.24 11.83
CA ARG A 54 -14.62 6.17 12.72
C ARG A 54 -15.96 6.25 11.98
N ASP A 55 -15.97 6.84 10.80
CA ASP A 55 -17.14 6.87 9.91
C ASP A 55 -17.28 5.61 9.03
N GLY A 56 -16.37 4.64 9.17
CA GLY A 56 -16.39 3.37 8.44
C GLY A 56 -16.03 3.47 6.96
N ARG A 57 -15.52 4.62 6.50
CA ARG A 57 -15.24 4.85 5.05
C ARG A 57 -13.87 4.43 4.58
N PHE A 58 -12.93 4.28 5.49
CA PHE A 58 -11.57 3.85 5.22
C PHE A 58 -11.22 2.63 6.06
N TYR A 59 -10.48 1.69 5.47
CA TYR A 59 -9.90 0.54 6.13
C TYR A 59 -8.46 0.31 5.66
N LEU A 60 -7.57 0.00 6.61
CA LEU A 60 -6.26 -0.57 6.39
C LEU A 60 -6.17 -1.90 7.17
N GLY A 61 -5.73 -2.96 6.50
CA GLY A 61 -5.31 -4.21 7.12
C GLY A 61 -3.82 -4.43 6.92
N TYR A 62 -3.11 -4.86 7.95
CA TYR A 62 -1.74 -5.33 7.91
C TYR A 62 -1.70 -6.79 8.37
N PHE A 63 -1.16 -7.64 7.51
CA PHE A 63 -1.12 -9.09 7.68
C PHE A 63 0.35 -9.53 7.55
N PRO A 64 1.15 -9.51 8.63
CA PRO A 64 2.59 -9.78 8.56
C PRO A 64 2.92 -11.16 7.96
N ASN A 65 2.04 -12.14 8.17
CA ASN A 65 2.20 -13.50 7.68
C ASN A 65 1.33 -13.80 6.44
N GLY A 66 0.79 -12.76 5.80
CA GLY A 66 -0.19 -12.88 4.73
C GLY A 66 -1.61 -13.06 5.25
N ARG A 67 -2.56 -12.45 4.54
CA ARG A 67 -3.99 -12.55 4.85
C ARG A 67 -4.50 -13.98 4.64
N PRO A 68 -5.22 -14.58 5.60
CA PRO A 68 -5.81 -15.91 5.41
C PRO A 68 -6.89 -15.95 4.33
N GLY A 69 -6.85 -16.98 3.50
CA GLY A 69 -8.03 -17.59 2.89
C GLY A 69 -8.51 -18.75 3.76
N GLY A 70 -9.79 -19.14 3.66
CA GLY A 70 -10.35 -20.22 4.47
C GLY A 70 -9.69 -21.60 4.23
N PRO A 71 -10.04 -22.62 5.03
CA PRO A 71 -9.37 -23.92 5.05
C PRO A 71 -9.36 -24.71 3.72
N ASP A 72 -10.18 -24.30 2.73
CA ASP A 72 -10.26 -24.90 1.38
C ASP A 72 -9.91 -23.91 0.25
N GLU A 73 -9.39 -22.71 0.54
CA GLU A 73 -9.22 -21.65 -0.47
C GLU A 73 -7.75 -21.33 -0.73
N ASP A 74 -7.27 -21.87 -1.86
CA ASP A 74 -5.99 -21.61 -2.53
C ASP A 74 -5.84 -20.15 -3.05
N TRP A 75 -6.59 -19.20 -2.48
CA TRP A 75 -6.58 -17.80 -2.88
C TRP A 75 -6.64 -16.91 -1.64
N VAL A 76 -5.46 -16.59 -1.10
CA VAL A 76 -4.86 -15.24 -0.98
C VAL A 76 -3.57 -15.43 -0.17
N THR A 77 -2.60 -16.16 -0.71
CA THR A 77 -1.27 -16.24 -0.09
C THR A 77 -0.47 -15.02 -0.54
N GLY A 78 -0.18 -14.10 0.39
CA GLY A 78 0.81 -13.06 0.18
C GLY A 78 0.32 -11.62 0.27
N GLU A 79 -0.98 -11.34 0.48
CA GLU A 79 -1.42 -9.98 0.83
C GLU A 79 -0.91 -9.61 2.21
N GLY A 80 0.09 -8.74 2.26
CA GLY A 80 0.63 -8.18 3.50
C GLY A 80 -0.07 -6.90 3.92
N TRP A 81 -0.64 -6.17 2.97
CA TRP A 81 -1.38 -4.95 3.23
C TRP A 81 -2.64 -4.87 2.38
N VAL A 82 -3.71 -4.37 2.97
CA VAL A 82 -4.98 -4.11 2.30
C VAL A 82 -5.45 -2.72 2.64
N ILE A 83 -5.69 -1.89 1.62
CA ILE A 83 -6.39 -0.61 1.78
C ILE A 83 -7.74 -0.75 1.10
N ALA A 84 -8.81 -0.32 1.76
CA ALA A 84 -10.14 -0.23 1.16
C ALA A 84 -10.77 1.12 1.51
N VAL A 85 -11.39 1.74 0.51
CA VAL A 85 -12.15 2.98 0.67
C VAL A 85 -13.54 2.75 0.11
N THR A 86 -14.56 3.06 0.90
CA THR A 86 -15.94 2.86 0.51
C THR A 86 -16.35 3.86 -0.59
N GLY A 87 -17.28 3.42 -1.43
CA GLY A 87 -17.88 4.26 -2.45
C GLY A 87 -18.99 5.14 -1.89
N THR A 88 -19.65 5.84 -2.81
CA THR A 88 -20.92 6.53 -2.58
C THR A 88 -22.00 5.86 -3.41
N GLU A 89 -23.23 6.36 -3.34
CA GLU A 89 -24.31 5.95 -4.24
C GLU A 89 -23.98 6.20 -5.74
N LYS A 90 -23.06 7.13 -6.05
CA LYS A 90 -22.74 7.56 -7.43
C LYS A 90 -21.38 7.11 -7.93
N VAL A 91 -20.44 6.84 -7.02
CA VAL A 91 -19.04 6.58 -7.36
C VAL A 91 -18.57 5.34 -6.62
N PRO A 92 -18.03 4.32 -7.31
CA PRO A 92 -17.55 3.12 -6.64
C PRO A 92 -16.37 3.43 -5.72
N GLY A 93 -16.25 2.61 -4.67
CA GLY A 93 -15.06 2.59 -3.83
C GLY A 93 -13.90 1.90 -4.53
N TYR A 94 -12.81 1.71 -3.82
CA TYR A 94 -11.66 0.98 -4.34
C TYR A 94 -10.95 0.16 -3.26
N ARG A 95 -10.14 -0.78 -3.73
CA ARG A 95 -9.30 -1.66 -2.93
C ARG A 95 -7.91 -1.75 -3.53
N ILE A 96 -6.90 -1.67 -2.68
CA ILE A 96 -5.49 -1.84 -3.04
C ILE A 96 -4.91 -2.94 -2.16
N ALA A 97 -4.11 -3.84 -2.73
CA ALA A 97 -3.40 -4.87 -2.00
C ALA A 97 -1.89 -4.75 -2.28
N PHE A 98 -1.07 -4.94 -1.26
CA PHE A 98 0.37 -5.05 -1.38
C PHE A 98 0.84 -6.37 -0.79
N SER A 99 1.95 -6.89 -1.30
CA SER A 99 2.50 -8.14 -0.80
C SER A 99 3.15 -7.96 0.58
N THR A 100 3.40 -9.07 1.29
CA THR A 100 4.19 -9.08 2.54
C THR A 100 5.59 -8.48 2.36
N GLU A 101 6.18 -8.63 1.17
CA GLU A 101 7.51 -8.12 0.83
C GLU A 101 7.53 -6.68 0.33
N THR A 102 6.36 -6.03 0.18
CA THR A 102 6.32 -4.64 -0.26
C THR A 102 6.94 -3.74 0.80
N PRO A 103 7.95 -2.91 0.46
CA PRO A 103 8.55 -2.00 1.43
C PRO A 103 7.51 -1.07 2.07
N ALA A 104 7.47 -1.04 3.40
CA ALA A 104 6.52 -0.26 4.19
C ALA A 104 6.49 1.22 3.79
N MET A 105 7.61 1.79 3.34
CA MET A 105 7.63 3.18 2.86
C MET A 105 6.74 3.42 1.63
N ILE A 106 6.60 2.43 0.73
CA ILE A 106 5.73 2.54 -0.45
C ILE A 106 4.27 2.52 0.00
N VAL A 107 3.94 1.64 0.95
CA VAL A 107 2.59 1.58 1.54
C VAL A 107 2.29 2.85 2.31
N ALA A 108 3.27 3.38 3.05
CA ALA A 108 3.17 4.64 3.79
C ALA A 108 2.88 5.82 2.86
N ASP A 109 3.60 5.93 1.74
CA ASP A 109 3.37 6.99 0.74
C ASP A 109 1.98 6.88 0.11
N ALA A 110 1.53 5.66 -0.19
CA ALA A 110 0.18 5.42 -0.71
C ALA A 110 -0.90 5.84 0.31
N VAL A 111 -0.74 5.44 1.58
CA VAL A 111 -1.64 5.83 2.68
C VAL A 111 -1.68 7.35 2.84
N ALA A 112 -0.52 8.00 2.92
CA ALA A 112 -0.44 9.46 3.05
C ALA A 112 -1.17 10.18 1.91
N ARG A 113 -1.00 9.69 0.68
CA ARG A 113 -1.69 10.25 -0.50
C ARG A 113 -3.20 10.08 -0.43
N ILE A 114 -3.68 8.93 0.05
CA ILE A 114 -5.11 8.65 0.21
C ILE A 114 -5.70 9.55 1.29
N LEU A 115 -5.07 9.64 2.46
CA LEU A 115 -5.51 10.50 3.56
C LEU A 115 -5.53 11.98 3.16
N ALA A 116 -4.52 12.45 2.42
CA ALA A 116 -4.47 13.81 1.90
C ALA A 116 -5.55 14.12 0.84
N SER A 117 -6.14 13.09 0.23
CA SER A 117 -7.24 13.24 -0.72
C SER A 117 -8.62 13.28 -0.05
N SER A 118 -8.69 12.91 1.24
CA SER A 118 -9.91 12.96 2.03
C SER A 118 -10.35 14.39 2.27
N ARG A 119 -11.66 14.64 2.22
CA ARG A 119 -12.27 15.94 2.54
C ARG A 119 -13.47 15.70 3.46
N PRO A 120 -13.72 16.59 4.42
CA PRO A 120 -15.00 16.62 5.13
C PRO A 120 -16.15 16.69 4.11
N LEU A 121 -17.27 16.04 4.45
CA LEU A 121 -18.52 16.25 3.72
C LEU A 121 -19.12 17.62 4.02
#